data_AF-A0A932B806-F1
#
_entry.id   AF-A0A932B806-F1
#
_cell.length_a   1.000
_cell.length_b   1.000
_cell.length_c   1.000
_cell.angle_alpha   90.00
_cell.angle_beta   90.00
_cell.angle_gamma   90.00
#
_symmetry.space_group_name_H-M   'P 1'
#
loop_
_entity.id
_entity.type
_entity.pdbx_description
1 polymer ?
#
loop_
_entity_poly.entity_id
_entity_poly.type
_entity_poly.pdbx_seq_one_letter_code
_entity_poly.pdbx_strand_id
1 'polypeptide(L)'
;MIKALEACQYMDEPVLFDQAWEHKLFALSLGLPAVLIAVFTHAQKLALREGARRLELSNLDRAFDKNCAMLKPALDVLRSDDPNRHLIYEDLLPAKTQLDAEHARIFKATRSSALSM
;
A
#
# COMPACT_ATOMS: atom_id res chain seq x y z
N MET A 1 2.06 6.18 -8.16
CA MET A 1 1.15 5.28 -7.42
C MET A 1 -0.31 5.64 -7.68
N ILE A 2 -0.75 6.88 -7.47
CA ILE A 2 -2.14 7.33 -7.69
C ILE A 2 -2.63 7.13 -9.13
N LYS A 3 -1.79 7.43 -10.14
CA LYS A 3 -2.11 7.14 -11.56
C LYS A 3 -2.47 5.68 -11.84
N ALA A 4 -1.93 4.73 -11.09
CA ALA A 4 -2.27 3.32 -11.25
C ALA A 4 -3.66 3.00 -10.66
N LEU A 5 -4.11 3.74 -9.65
CA LEU A 5 -5.44 3.59 -9.07
C LEU A 5 -6.54 4.12 -9.99
N GLU A 6 -6.27 5.20 -10.72
CA GLU A 6 -7.18 5.73 -11.74
C GLU A 6 -7.55 4.64 -12.77
N ALA A 7 -6.57 3.83 -13.20
CA ALA A 7 -6.79 2.72 -14.11
C ALA A 7 -7.60 1.55 -13.49
N CYS A 8 -7.68 1.48 -12.16
CA CYS A 8 -8.44 0.48 -11.43
C CYS A 8 -9.82 1.00 -10.97
N GLN A 9 -10.21 2.21 -11.37
CA GLN A 9 -11.48 2.80 -10.97
C GLN A 9 -12.60 2.43 -11.95
N TYR A 10 -13.76 2.04 -11.41
CA TYR A 10 -14.96 1.69 -12.16
C TYR A 10 -16.26 2.21 -11.50
N MET A 11 -16.13 3.22 -10.63
CA MET A 11 -17.27 4.00 -10.12
C MET A 11 -17.71 5.04 -11.16
N ASP A 12 -19.00 5.42 -11.13
CA ASP A 12 -19.55 6.46 -12.00
C ASP A 12 -18.91 7.83 -11.72
N GLU A 13 -18.78 8.19 -10.44
CA GLU A 13 -18.14 9.44 -10.03
C GLU A 13 -16.65 9.24 -9.75
N PRO A 14 -15.76 9.98 -10.43
CA PRO A 14 -14.34 9.80 -10.25
C PRO A 14 -13.87 10.27 -8.87
N VAL A 15 -12.92 9.52 -8.31
CA VAL A 15 -12.29 9.88 -7.04
C VAL A 15 -11.31 11.02 -7.30
N LEU A 16 -11.50 12.13 -6.58
CA LEU A 16 -10.51 13.19 -6.49
C LEU A 16 -9.50 12.81 -5.41
N PHE A 17 -8.31 12.37 -5.83
CA PHE A 17 -7.23 11.98 -4.93
C PHE A 17 -6.53 13.20 -4.34
N ASP A 18 -7.21 13.85 -3.39
CA ASP A 18 -6.61 14.92 -2.58
C ASP A 18 -5.69 14.37 -1.49
N GLN A 19 -5.09 15.27 -0.70
CA GLN A 19 -4.17 14.91 0.38
C GLN A 19 -4.79 13.96 1.42
N ALA A 20 -6.10 14.04 1.67
CA ALA A 20 -6.75 13.15 2.63
C ALA A 20 -6.84 11.73 2.08
N TRP A 21 -7.10 11.56 0.78
CA TRP A 21 -7.04 10.26 0.10
C TRP A 21 -5.63 9.69 0.09
N GLU A 22 -4.63 10.50 -0.23
CA GLU A 22 -3.22 10.08 -0.22
C GLU A 22 -2.81 9.59 1.16
N HIS A 23 -3.11 10.38 2.20
CA HIS A 23 -2.81 10.04 3.58
C HIS A 23 -3.53 8.74 3.99
N LYS A 24 -4.81 8.59 3.63
CA LYS A 24 -5.59 7.40 4.00
C LYS A 24 -5.06 6.14 3.33
N LEU A 25 -4.80 6.20 2.02
CA LEU A 25 -4.28 5.07 1.26
C LEU A 25 -2.89 4.68 1.75
N PHE A 26 -2.02 5.64 2.05
CA PHE A 26 -0.72 5.37 2.65
C PHE A 26 -0.87 4.77 4.05
N ALA A 27 -1.74 5.36 4.89
CA ALA A 27 -1.98 4.86 6.24
C ALA A 27 -2.44 3.41 6.23
N LEU A 28 -3.30 2.98 5.29
CA LEU A 28 -3.77 1.60 5.22
C LEU A 28 -2.77 0.63 4.56
N SER A 29 -1.94 1.10 3.62
CA SER A 29 -1.11 0.21 2.78
C SER A 29 0.39 0.29 3.03
N LEU A 30 0.88 1.34 3.71
CA LEU A 30 2.30 1.72 3.78
C LEU A 30 2.95 1.91 2.40
N GLY A 31 2.14 2.24 1.40
CA GLY A 31 2.59 2.37 0.02
C GLY A 31 2.85 1.04 -0.69
N LEU A 32 2.54 -0.10 -0.07
CA LEU A 32 2.65 -1.41 -0.72
C LEU A 32 1.61 -1.51 -1.86
N PRO A 33 2.03 -1.60 -3.13
CA PRO A 33 1.09 -1.51 -4.26
C PRO A 33 0.00 -2.57 -4.24
N ALA A 34 0.34 -3.80 -3.85
CA ALA A 34 -0.62 -4.90 -3.76
C ALA A 34 -1.73 -4.63 -2.74
N VAL A 35 -1.38 -4.12 -1.55
CA VAL A 35 -2.34 -3.79 -0.49
C VAL A 35 -3.20 -2.61 -0.92
N LEU A 36 -2.57 -1.58 -1.49
CA LEU A 36 -3.23 -0.37 -1.98
C LEU A 36 -4.28 -0.69 -3.06
N ILE A 37 -3.92 -1.47 -4.08
CA ILE A 37 -4.84 -1.89 -5.16
C ILE A 37 -5.98 -2.74 -4.59
N ALA A 38 -5.68 -3.67 -3.68
CA ALA A 38 -6.68 -4.52 -3.05
C ALA A 38 -7.71 -3.69 -2.28
N VAL A 39 -7.26 -2.82 -1.36
CA VAL A 39 -8.13 -1.95 -0.56
C VAL A 39 -9.01 -1.09 -1.46
N PHE A 40 -8.42 -0.41 -2.45
CA PHE A 40 -9.16 0.46 -3.36
C PHE A 40 -10.20 -0.31 -4.18
N THR A 41 -9.85 -1.48 -4.71
CA THR A 41 -10.77 -2.31 -5.49
C THR A 41 -11.90 -2.85 -4.62
N HIS A 42 -11.61 -3.30 -3.39
CA HIS A 42 -12.63 -3.83 -2.49
C HIS A 42 -13.56 -2.74 -1.97
N ALA A 43 -13.07 -1.53 -1.74
CA ALA A 43 -13.88 -0.38 -1.32
C ALA A 43 -14.91 -0.02 -2.39
N GLN A 44 -14.52 0.01 -3.67
CA GLN A 44 -15.45 0.21 -4.79
C GLN A 44 -16.53 -0.87 -4.85
N LYS A 45 -16.16 -2.15 -4.67
CA LYS A 45 -17.14 -3.25 -4.62
C LYS A 45 -18.13 -3.10 -3.48
N LEU A 46 -17.69 -2.63 -2.31
CA LEU A 46 -18.58 -2.40 -1.17
C LEU A 46 -19.53 -1.25 -1.45
N ALA A 47 -19.02 -0.11 -1.91
CA ALA A 47 -19.83 1.06 -2.25
C ALA A 47 -20.90 0.75 -3.31
N LEU A 48 -20.53 0.06 -4.40
CA LEU A 48 -21.48 -0.31 -5.46
C LEU A 48 -22.56 -1.28 -4.99
N ARG A 49 -22.22 -2.23 -4.11
CA ARG A 49 -23.22 -3.15 -3.53
C ARG A 49 -24.26 -2.43 -2.67
N GLU A 50 -23.91 -1.25 -2.17
CA GLU A 50 -24.79 -0.39 -1.37
C GLU A 50 -25.50 0.66 -2.25
N GLY A 51 -25.31 0.63 -3.56
CA GLY A 51 -25.93 1.56 -4.51
C GLY A 51 -25.26 2.93 -4.55
N ALA A 52 -24.08 3.10 -3.95
CA ALA A 52 -23.35 4.35 -4.02
C ALA A 52 -22.73 4.57 -5.40
N ARG A 53 -22.79 5.80 -5.90
CA ARG A 53 -22.17 6.22 -7.17
C ARG A 53 -20.76 6.77 -7.00
N ARG A 54 -20.42 7.15 -5.77
CA ARG A 54 -19.13 7.74 -5.38
C ARG A 54 -18.47 6.91 -4.30
N LEU A 55 -17.15 6.84 -4.35
CA LEU A 55 -16.35 6.25 -3.28
C LEU A 55 -16.05 7.30 -2.21
N GLU A 56 -16.30 6.93 -0.95
CA GLU A 56 -15.89 7.71 0.23
C GLU A 56 -14.74 7.04 0.98
N LEU A 57 -13.97 7.83 1.75
CA LEU A 57 -12.85 7.34 2.56
C LEU A 57 -13.26 6.25 3.57
N SER A 58 -14.48 6.32 4.11
CA SER A 58 -15.06 5.32 5.02
C SER A 58 -15.13 3.93 4.39
N ASN A 59 -15.30 3.84 3.07
CA ASN A 59 -15.30 2.56 2.35
C ASN A 59 -13.93 1.91 2.34
N LEU A 60 -12.84 2.70 2.39
CA LEU A 60 -11.47 2.16 2.46
C LEU A 60 -11.24 1.46 3.80
N ASP A 61 -11.68 2.05 4.91
CA ASP A 61 -11.59 1.41 6.24
C ASP A 61 -12.34 0.10 6.27
N ARG A 62 -13.61 0.13 5.82
CA ARG A 62 -14.46 -1.06 5.78
C ARG A 62 -13.88 -2.14 4.86
N ALA A 63 -13.30 -1.75 3.73
CA ALA A 63 -12.65 -2.68 2.83
C ALA A 63 -11.40 -3.31 3.44
N PHE A 64 -10.59 -2.51 4.13
CA PHE A 64 -9.40 -2.98 4.82
C PHE A 64 -9.77 -3.94 5.95
N ASP A 65 -10.68 -3.56 6.83
CA ASP A 65 -11.10 -4.41 7.95
C ASP A 65 -11.75 -5.72 7.50
N LYS A 66 -12.47 -5.70 6.36
CA LYS A 66 -13.15 -6.90 5.86
C LYS A 66 -12.24 -7.83 5.04
N ASN A 67 -11.33 -7.28 4.23
CA ASN A 67 -10.59 -8.06 3.24
C ASN A 67 -9.07 -8.10 3.51
N CYS A 68 -8.55 -7.20 4.33
CA CYS A 68 -7.13 -7.05 4.63
C CYS A 68 -6.83 -7.12 6.14
N ALA A 69 -7.80 -7.45 6.99
CA ALA A 69 -7.64 -7.52 8.45
C ALA A 69 -6.44 -8.38 8.89
N MET A 70 -6.20 -9.49 8.20
CA MET A 70 -5.07 -10.39 8.49
C MET A 70 -3.69 -9.73 8.27
N LEU A 71 -3.61 -8.68 7.46
CA LEU A 71 -2.37 -7.94 7.21
C LEU A 71 -2.09 -6.90 8.31
N LYS A 72 -3.09 -6.53 9.11
CA LYS A 72 -2.99 -5.47 10.10
C LYS A 72 -1.81 -5.67 11.08
N PRO A 73 -1.59 -6.86 11.68
CA PRO A 73 -0.47 -7.07 12.59
C PRO A 73 0.89 -6.86 11.90
N ALA A 74 1.07 -7.38 10.69
CA ALA A 74 2.31 -7.24 9.93
C ALA A 74 2.57 -5.78 9.54
N LEU A 75 1.52 -5.07 9.09
CA LEU A 75 1.62 -3.63 8.79
C LEU A 75 1.89 -2.80 10.04
N ASP A 76 1.31 -3.16 11.19
CA ASP A 76 1.57 -2.48 12.46
C ASP A 76 3.00 -2.72 12.97
N VAL A 77 3.58 -3.89 12.66
CA VAL A 77 5.00 -4.15 12.89
C VAL A 77 5.87 -3.30 11.97
N LEU A 78 5.57 -3.24 10.67
CA LEU A 78 6.31 -2.39 9.72
C LEU A 78 6.20 -0.89 10.04
N ARG A 79 5.10 -0.44 10.65
CA ARG A 79 4.94 0.93 11.15
C ARG A 79 5.74 1.18 12.43
N SER A 80 6.01 0.13 13.19
CA SER A 80 6.71 0.28 14.45
C SER A 80 8.19 0.51 14.17
N ASP A 81 8.79 1.43 14.90
CA ASP A 81 10.24 1.64 14.87
C ASP A 81 10.95 0.64 15.82
N ASP A 82 10.30 -0.48 16.15
CA ASP A 82 10.80 -1.49 17.08
C ASP A 82 11.38 -2.69 16.31
N PRO A 83 12.72 -2.78 16.19
CA PRO A 83 13.36 -3.86 15.45
C PRO A 83 13.08 -5.24 16.05
N ASN A 84 12.72 -5.34 17.33
CA ASN A 84 12.40 -6.63 17.95
C ASN A 84 11.08 -7.19 17.43
N ARG A 85 10.13 -6.33 17.05
CA ARG A 85 8.86 -6.76 16.47
C ARG A 85 9.05 -7.32 15.07
N HIS A 86 10.08 -6.88 14.36
CA HIS A 86 10.40 -7.37 13.02
C HIS A 86 10.88 -8.83 13.06
N LEU A 87 11.51 -9.27 14.16
CA LEU A 87 12.02 -10.63 14.33
C LEU A 87 10.91 -11.69 14.24
N ILE A 88 9.66 -11.34 14.57
CA ILE A 88 8.51 -12.24 14.46
C ILE A 88 8.24 -12.64 13.00
N TYR A 89 8.68 -11.82 12.06
CA TYR A 89 8.53 -12.03 10.62
C TYR A 89 9.87 -12.25 9.90
N GLU A 90 10.92 -12.64 10.65
CA GLU A 90 12.25 -12.90 10.08
C GLU A 90 12.20 -13.99 9.00
N ASP A 91 11.34 -14.99 9.17
CA ASP A 91 11.11 -16.10 8.23
C ASP A 91 10.55 -15.63 6.87
N LEU A 92 9.86 -14.49 6.86
CA LEU A 92 9.34 -13.87 5.64
C LEU A 92 10.38 -13.00 4.92
N LEU A 93 11.53 -12.74 5.54
CA LEU A 93 12.57 -11.93 4.92
C LEU A 93 13.32 -12.76 3.85
N PRO A 94 13.72 -12.12 2.73
CA PRO A 94 14.63 -12.74 1.79
C PRO A 94 15.92 -13.16 2.50
N ALA A 95 16.57 -14.21 2.03
CA ALA A 95 17.84 -14.64 2.59
C ALA A 95 18.83 -13.45 2.61
N LYS A 96 19.65 -13.33 3.66
CA LYS A 96 20.59 -12.21 3.83
C LYS A 96 21.42 -11.90 2.58
N THR A 97 21.84 -12.94 1.87
CA THR A 97 22.57 -12.84 0.60
C THR A 97 21.77 -12.16 -0.51
N GLN A 98 20.45 -12.35 -0.57
CA GLN A 98 19.57 -11.66 -1.50
C GLN A 98 19.38 -10.19 -1.12
N LEU A 99 19.21 -9.89 0.17
CA LEU A 99 19.12 -8.52 0.67
C LEU A 99 20.39 -7.71 0.37
N ASP A 100 21.56 -8.29 0.63
CA ASP A 100 22.85 -7.64 0.35
C ASP A 100 23.03 -7.35 -1.16
N ALA A 101 22.60 -8.28 -2.01
CA ALA A 101 22.62 -8.09 -3.46
C ALA A 101 21.65 -6.98 -3.93
N GLU A 102 20.46 -6.90 -3.34
CA GLU A 102 19.46 -5.86 -3.62
C GLU A 102 19.98 -4.48 -3.19
N HIS A 103 20.55 -4.37 -1.98
CA HIS A 103 21.15 -3.13 -1.48
C HIS A 103 22.31 -2.64 -2.36
N ALA A 104 23.18 -3.55 -2.80
CA ALA A 104 24.27 -3.21 -3.72
C ALA A 104 23.75 -2.69 -5.08
N ARG A 105 22.65 -3.27 -5.60
CA ARG A 105 21.98 -2.79 -6.83
C ARG A 105 21.41 -1.40 -6.66
N ILE A 106 20.67 -1.16 -5.57
CA ILE A 106 20.06 0.15 -5.29
C ILE A 106 21.17 1.20 -5.16
N PHE A 107 22.21 0.95 -4.35
CA PHE A 107 23.34 1.86 -4.18
C PHE A 107 24.03 2.20 -5.50
N LYS A 108 24.24 1.21 -6.38
CA LYS A 108 24.84 1.41 -7.70
C LYS A 108 23.92 2.26 -8.61
N ALA A 109 22.62 2.01 -8.60
CA ALA A 109 21.65 2.77 -9.40
C ALA A 109 21.56 4.24 -8.95
N THR A 110 21.50 4.49 -7.64
CA THR A 110 21.47 5.85 -7.08
C THR A 110 22.75 6.61 -7.40
N ARG A 111 23.92 5.97 -7.29
CA ARG A 111 25.21 6.59 -7.64
C ARG A 111 25.33 6.88 -9.14
N SER A 112 24.84 6.00 -10.01
CA SER A 112 24.85 6.22 -11.46
C SER A 112 23.94 7.40 -11.86
N SER A 113 22.80 7.56 -11.19
CA SER A 113 21.88 8.69 -11.43
C SER A 113 22.43 10.03 -10.93
N ALA A 114 23.26 10.03 -9.88
CA ALA A 114 23.89 11.24 -9.34
C ALA A 114 25.10 11.73 -10.16
N LEU A 115 25.72 10.84 -10.95
CA LEU A 115 26.85 11.17 -11.84
C LEU A 115 26.42 11.56 -13.26
N SER A 116 25.12 11.46 -13.57
CA SER A 116 24.53 11.78 -14.88
C SER A 116 23.64 13.03 -14.87
N MET A 117 23.65 13.78 -13.76
CA MET A 117 23.21 15.19 -13.66
C MET A 117 24.44 16.09 -13.60
#